data_AF-A0A830GW39-F1
#
_entry.id   AF-A0A830GW39-F1
#
_cell.length_a   1.000
_cell.length_b   1.000
_cell.length_c   1.000
_cell.angle_alpha   90.00
_cell.angle_beta   90.00
_cell.angle_gamma   90.00
#
_symmetry.space_group_name_H-M   'P 1'
#
loop_
_entity.id
_entity.type
_entity.pdbx_description
1 polymer ?
#
loop_
_entity_poly.entity_id
_entity_poly.type
_entity_poly.pdbx_seq_one_letter_code
_entity_poly.pdbx_strand_id
1 'polypeptide(L)'
;MSKSSIVICPSCGYLGSPSDGLAGEVKALDSMTCPKCKADITVRNAASHLVEKHLKQQGRNYTCDICNAKLPSMGAAERHVMQHLILQATSAGLNRFICLVCGREFLTIKAALAHMKAHQ
;
A
#
# COMPACT_ATOMS: atom_id res chain seq x y z
N MET A 1 -21.76 15.27 10.92
CA MET A 1 -20.88 14.43 11.77
C MET A 1 -21.08 13.01 11.24
N SER A 2 -20.17 12.31 10.58
CA SER A 2 -18.72 12.16 10.78
C SER A 2 -18.15 11.49 9.52
N LYS A 3 -17.17 12.09 8.84
CA LYS A 3 -16.41 11.43 7.77
C LYS A 3 -14.94 11.60 8.09
N SER A 4 -14.37 10.62 8.78
CA SER A 4 -12.93 10.55 8.99
C SER A 4 -12.45 9.19 8.51
N SER A 5 -12.15 9.11 7.21
CA SER A 5 -11.46 7.98 6.61
C SER A 5 -9.96 8.17 6.86
N ILE A 6 -9.47 7.63 7.97
CA ILE A 6 -8.04 7.68 8.29
C ILE A 6 -7.35 6.60 7.44
N VAL A 7 -6.48 7.02 6.53
CA VAL A 7 -5.66 6.13 5.69
C VAL A 7 -4.44 5.72 6.50
N ILE A 8 -4.38 4.48 6.96
CA ILE A 8 -3.27 4.00 7.78
C ILE A 8 -2.64 2.78 7.12
N CYS A 9 -1.33 2.79 6.90
CA CYS A 9 -0.60 1.55 6.61
C CYS A 9 -0.66 0.66 7.86
N PRO A 10 -1.33 -0.51 7.79
CA PRO A 10 -1.66 -1.32 8.97
C PRO A 10 -0.44 -1.91 9.71
N SER A 11 0.77 -1.78 9.17
CA SER A 11 1.99 -2.31 9.80
C SER A 11 2.99 -1.26 10.24
N CYS A 12 2.82 0.01 9.87
CA CYS A 12 3.74 1.08 10.30
C CYS A 12 3.03 2.37 10.70
N GLY A 13 1.70 2.43 10.65
CA GLY A 13 0.95 3.62 11.02
C GLY A 13 1.04 4.75 10.01
N TYR A 14 1.63 4.54 8.82
CA TYR A 14 1.80 5.60 7.81
C TYR A 14 0.44 6.20 7.42
N LEU A 15 0.31 7.51 7.63
CA LEU A 15 -0.86 8.30 7.27
C LEU A 15 -0.72 8.81 5.84
N GLY A 16 -1.42 8.19 4.89
CA GLY A 16 -1.55 8.74 3.54
C GLY A 16 -2.47 9.95 3.56
N SER A 17 -2.09 11.06 2.93
CA SER A 17 -3.03 12.16 2.72
C SER A 17 -4.13 11.69 1.75
N PRO A 18 -5.42 11.70 2.14
CA PRO A 18 -6.51 11.37 1.22
C PRO A 18 -6.61 12.50 0.19
N SER A 19 -5.82 12.40 -0.88
CA SER A 19 -6.03 13.21 -2.06
C SER A 19 -7.07 12.46 -2.90
N ASP A 20 -8.26 13.05 -2.94
CA ASP A 20 -9.37 12.74 -3.84
C ASP A 20 -9.96 11.32 -3.79
N GLY A 21 -11.09 11.23 -3.08
CA GLY A 21 -12.27 10.58 -3.66
C GLY A 21 -12.13 9.14 -4.16
N LEU A 22 -11.59 8.21 -3.37
CA LEU A 22 -11.68 6.78 -3.70
C LEU A 22 -13.03 6.18 -3.28
N ALA A 23 -14.11 6.79 -3.77
CA ALA A 23 -15.46 6.25 -3.72
C ALA A 23 -16.13 6.49 -5.08
N GLY A 24 -15.60 5.84 -6.11
CA GLY A 24 -16.13 5.83 -7.46
C GLY A 24 -15.66 4.56 -8.16
N GLU A 25 -16.61 3.86 -8.77
CA GLU A 25 -16.51 2.58 -9.49
C GLU A 25 -15.09 2.18 -9.90
N VAL A 26 -14.53 1.17 -9.22
CA VAL A 26 -13.15 0.76 -9.48
C VAL A 26 -13.09 -0.09 -10.74
N LYS A 27 -12.87 0.58 -11.87
CA LYS A 27 -12.34 -0.08 -13.07
C LYS A 27 -10.93 -0.56 -12.77
N ALA A 28 -10.55 -1.71 -13.33
CA ALA A 28 -9.17 -2.18 -13.30
C ALA A 28 -8.25 -1.06 -13.83
N LEU A 29 -7.41 -0.52 -12.94
CA LEU A 29 -6.41 0.46 -13.29
C LEU A 29 -5.24 -0.28 -13.94
N ASP A 30 -4.80 0.15 -15.12
CA ASP A 30 -3.57 -0.36 -15.75
C ASP A 30 -2.32 0.30 -15.13
N SER A 31 -2.49 1.54 -14.65
CA SER A 31 -1.47 2.32 -13.97
C SER A 31 -1.99 2.96 -12.68
N MET A 32 -1.06 3.25 -11.77
CA MET A 32 -1.31 3.89 -10.48
C MET A 32 -0.22 4.92 -10.17
N THR A 33 -0.57 5.94 -9.40
CA THR A 33 0.38 6.97 -8.97
C THR A 33 1.08 6.56 -7.67
N CYS A 34 2.41 6.63 -7.65
CA CYS A 34 3.20 6.36 -6.46
C CYS A 34 2.86 7.36 -5.34
N PRO A 35 2.51 6.90 -4.12
CA PRO A 35 2.21 7.81 -3.02
C PRO A 35 3.44 8.61 -2.54
N LYS A 36 4.67 8.14 -2.83
CA LYS A 36 5.91 8.78 -2.38
C LYS A 36 6.55 9.71 -3.41
N CYS A 37 6.71 9.27 -4.66
CA CYS A 37 7.37 10.05 -5.71
C CYS A 37 6.43 10.58 -6.79
N LYS A 38 5.12 10.29 -6.71
CA LYS A 38 4.11 10.69 -7.68
C LYS A 38 4.35 10.21 -9.13
N ALA A 39 5.25 9.25 -9.33
CA ALA A 39 5.44 8.61 -10.63
C ALA A 39 4.17 7.83 -11.02
N ASP A 40 3.79 7.87 -12.29
CA ASP A 40 2.83 6.92 -12.85
C ASP A 40 3.53 5.58 -13.06
N ILE A 41 2.96 4.51 -12.53
CA ILE A 41 3.56 3.17 -12.51
C ILE A 41 2.49 2.19 -12.96
N THR A 42 2.82 1.28 -13.87
CA THR A 42 1.91 0.20 -14.21
C THR A 42 1.66 -0.68 -12.99
N VAL A 43 0.44 -1.20 -12.87
CA VAL A 43 0.00 -2.06 -11.77
C VAL A 43 0.95 -3.25 -11.54
N ARG A 44 1.41 -3.89 -12.62
CA ARG A 44 2.36 -5.01 -12.57
C ARG A 44 3.72 -4.62 -11.99
N ASN A 45 4.12 -3.36 -12.15
CA ASN A 45 5.44 -2.88 -11.73
C ASN A 45 5.38 -2.10 -10.41
N ALA A 46 4.21 -1.91 -9.80
CA ALA A 46 4.06 -1.15 -8.56
C ALA A 46 4.90 -1.75 -7.43
N ALA A 47 4.85 -3.07 -7.27
CA ALA A 47 5.65 -3.84 -6.34
C ALA A 47 7.16 -3.57 -6.50
N SER A 48 7.68 -3.84 -7.70
CA SER A 48 9.10 -3.67 -8.03
C SER A 48 9.54 -2.23 -7.89
N HIS A 49 8.73 -1.26 -8.34
CA HIS A 49 9.01 0.16 -8.18
C HIS A 49 9.21 0.52 -6.70
N LEU A 50 8.35 0.04 -5.79
CA LEU A 50 8.50 0.35 -4.37
C LEU A 50 9.77 -0.25 -3.77
N VAL A 51 10.14 -1.46 -4.18
CA VAL A 51 11.38 -2.11 -3.74
C VAL A 51 12.60 -1.37 -4.30
N GLU A 52 12.64 -1.06 -5.59
CA GLU A 52 13.83 -0.48 -6.23
C GLU A 52 14.04 0.99 -5.92
N LYS A 53 12.95 1.77 -5.78
CA LYS A 53 13.03 3.22 -5.60
C LYS A 53 12.89 3.66 -4.14
N HIS A 54 12.16 2.89 -3.33
CA HIS A 54 11.78 3.29 -1.97
C HIS A 54 12.24 2.32 -0.89
N LEU A 55 13.06 1.32 -1.24
CA LEU A 55 13.76 0.50 -0.25
C LEU A 55 15.27 0.70 -0.35
N LYS A 56 15.89 1.06 0.77
CA LYS A 56 17.34 1.31 0.86
C LYS A 56 17.97 0.29 1.79
N GLN A 57 18.97 -0.44 1.32
CA GLN A 57 19.79 -1.28 2.20
C GLN A 57 20.70 -0.40 3.06
N GLN A 58 20.64 -0.58 4.39
CA GLN A 58 21.50 0.09 5.35
C GLN A 58 22.13 -0.94 6.29
N GLY A 59 23.38 -1.31 6.01
CA GLY A 59 24.07 -2.37 6.72
C GLY A 59 23.38 -3.72 6.56
N ARG A 60 22.99 -4.35 7.67
CA ARG A 60 22.25 -5.64 7.69
C ARG A 60 20.72 -5.48 7.59
N ASN A 61 20.23 -4.25 7.53
CA ASN A 61 18.81 -3.93 7.54
C ASN A 61 18.39 -3.28 6.22
N TYR A 62 17.08 -3.26 5.98
CA TYR A 62 16.46 -2.59 4.85
C TYR A 62 15.54 -1.49 5.38
N THR A 63 15.74 -0.26 4.95
CA THR A 63 14.97 0.91 5.38
C THR A 63 13.97 1.30 4.30
N CYS A 64 12.68 1.36 4.65
CA CYS A 64 11.64 1.88 3.75
C CYS A 64 11.64 3.41 3.75
N ASP A 65 11.79 4.05 2.59
CA ASP A 65 11.79 5.51 2.46
C ASP A 65 10.38 6.13 2.60
N ILE A 66 9.32 5.32 2.51
CA ILE A 66 7.93 5.77 2.64
C ILE A 66 7.61 6.10 4.11
N CYS A 67 7.99 5.20 5.03
CA CYS A 67 7.62 5.31 6.45
C CYS A 67 8.82 5.18 7.41
N ASN A 68 10.05 5.13 6.90
CA ASN A 68 11.29 4.94 7.68
C ASN A 68 11.36 3.67 8.53
N ALA A 69 10.54 2.65 8.23
CA ALA A 69 10.62 1.36 8.93
C ALA A 69 11.96 0.69 8.61
N LYS A 70 12.58 0.09 9.64
CA LYS A 70 13.77 -0.76 9.51
C LYS A 70 13.36 -2.22 9.54
N LEU A 71 13.65 -2.93 8.46
CA LEU A 71 13.29 -4.32 8.27
C LEU A 71 14.55 -5.20 8.37
N PRO A 72 14.46 -6.38 8.99
CA PRO A 72 15.62 -7.23 9.25
C PRO A 72 16.12 -8.01 8.03
N SER A 73 15.35 -8.03 6.93
CA SER A 73 15.66 -8.84 5.73
C SER A 73 14.93 -8.31 4.50
N MET A 74 15.42 -8.67 3.31
CA MET A 74 14.81 -8.29 2.02
C MET A 74 13.36 -8.76 1.91
N GLY A 75 13.07 -10.04 2.17
CA GLY A 75 11.69 -10.55 2.07
C GLY A 75 10.71 -9.90 3.07
N ALA A 76 11.20 -9.48 4.24
CA ALA A 76 10.39 -8.71 5.19
C ALA A 76 10.09 -7.30 4.66
N ALA A 77 11.06 -6.70 3.98
CA ALA A 77 10.94 -5.40 3.35
C ALA A 77 10.04 -5.40 2.11
N GLU A 78 10.13 -6.41 1.26
CA GLU A 78 9.23 -6.59 0.11
C GLU A 78 7.79 -6.70 0.58
N ARG A 79 7.52 -7.59 1.55
CA ARG A 79 6.18 -7.72 2.13
C ARG A 79 5.70 -6.42 2.77
N HIS A 80 6.59 -5.68 3.44
CA HIS A 80 6.26 -4.40 4.04
C HIS A 80 5.85 -3.37 2.97
N VAL A 81 6.60 -3.24 1.88
CA VAL A 81 6.26 -2.25 0.85
C VAL A 81 4.97 -2.58 0.11
N MET A 82 4.61 -3.86 -0.05
CA MET A 82 3.29 -4.25 -0.58
C MET A 82 2.13 -3.72 0.28
N GLN A 83 2.33 -3.54 1.58
CA GLN A 83 1.29 -3.01 2.46
C GLN A 83 1.00 -1.54 2.21
N HIS A 84 1.94 -0.78 1.64
CA HIS A 84 1.69 0.60 1.20
C HIS A 84 0.79 0.67 -0.04
N LEU A 85 0.58 -0.45 -0.72
CA LEU A 85 -0.39 -0.59 -1.82
C LEU A 85 -1.77 -1.06 -1.33
N ILE A 86 -1.93 -1.24 -0.02
CA ILE A 86 -3.19 -1.64 0.61
C ILE A 86 -3.66 -0.50 1.52
N LEU A 87 -4.81 0.05 1.18
CA LEU A 87 -5.49 1.05 1.99
C LEU A 87 -6.33 0.37 3.07
N GLN A 88 -6.06 0.65 4.34
CA GLN A 88 -7.02 0.33 5.39
C GLN A 88 -8.03 1.48 5.50
N ALA A 89 -9.32 1.15 5.34
CA ALA A 89 -10.42 2.08 5.49
C ALA A 89 -11.43 1.52 6.51
N THR A 90 -11.84 2.35 7.46
CA THR A 90 -12.90 2.00 8.40
C THR A 90 -14.22 2.61 7.92
N SER A 91 -15.23 1.77 7.69
CA SER A 91 -16.56 2.20 7.27
C SER A 91 -17.60 1.57 8.19
N ALA A 92 -18.48 2.40 8.77
CA ALA A 92 -19.54 1.97 9.70
C ALA A 92 -19.04 1.06 10.86
N GLY A 93 -17.84 1.34 11.38
CA GLY A 93 -17.21 0.54 12.45
C GLY A 93 -16.53 -0.75 11.99
N LEU A 94 -16.53 -1.06 10.69
CA LEU A 94 -15.86 -2.22 10.11
C LEU A 94 -14.58 -1.81 9.38
N ASN A 95 -13.49 -2.50 9.68
CA ASN A 95 -12.23 -2.33 8.97
C ASN A 95 -12.26 -3.09 7.65
N ARG A 96 -11.93 -2.41 6.56
CA ARG A 96 -11.75 -2.98 5.23
C ARG A 96 -10.36 -2.67 4.72
N PHE A 97 -9.83 -3.58 3.91
CA PHE A 97 -8.54 -3.47 3.26
C PHE A 97 -8.77 -3.39 1.76
N ILE A 98 -8.46 -2.27 1.16
CA ILE A 98 -8.71 -1.96 -0.24
C ILE A 98 -7.38 -2.06 -0.98
N CYS A 99 -7.33 -2.89 -2.02
CA CYS A 99 -6.19 -2.94 -2.91
C CYS A 99 -6.16 -1.65 -3.76
N LEU A 100 -5.12 -0.83 -3.64
CA LEU A 100 -5.00 0.41 -4.43
C LEU A 100 -4.68 0.15 -5.91
N VAL A 101 -4.34 -1.09 -6.24
CA VAL A 101 -4.03 -1.54 -7.59
C VAL A 101 -5.30 -1.82 -8.41
N CYS A 102 -6.29 -2.50 -7.81
CA CYS A 102 -7.49 -2.95 -8.52
C CYS A 102 -8.81 -2.60 -7.81
N GLY A 103 -8.74 -1.91 -6.67
CA GLY A 103 -9.90 -1.53 -5.85
C GLY A 103 -10.55 -2.63 -5.04
N ARG A 104 -10.10 -3.88 -5.17
CA ARG A 104 -10.76 -5.00 -4.49
C ARG A 104 -10.67 -4.85 -2.98
N GLU A 105 -11.80 -5.03 -2.32
CA GLU A 105 -11.93 -4.96 -0.86
C GLU A 105 -11.75 -6.34 -0.22
N PHE A 106 -11.14 -6.35 0.96
CA PHE A 106 -10.92 -7.53 1.78
C PHE A 106 -11.26 -7.23 3.23
N LEU A 107 -11.77 -8.23 3.94
CA LEU A 107 -12.08 -8.12 5.38
C LEU A 107 -10.83 -8.26 6.27
N THR A 108 -9.72 -8.76 5.72
CA THR A 108 -8.47 -8.96 6.48
C THR A 108 -7.24 -8.55 5.66
N ILE A 109 -6.21 -8.05 6.34
CA ILE A 109 -4.92 -7.73 5.74
C ILE A 109 -4.25 -8.96 5.10
N LYS A 110 -4.44 -10.15 5.69
CA LYS A 110 -3.87 -11.40 5.16
C LYS A 110 -4.44 -11.73 3.78
N ALA A 111 -5.76 -11.56 3.61
CA ALA A 111 -6.41 -11.78 2.32
C ALA A 111 -5.96 -10.75 1.28
N ALA A 112 -5.85 -9.47 1.67
CA ALA A 112 -5.31 -8.43 0.79
C ALA A 112 -3.85 -8.70 0.37
N LEU A 113 -2.99 -9.09 1.31
CA LEU A 113 -1.58 -9.45 1.02
C LEU A 113 -1.46 -10.69 0.13
N ALA A 114 -2.29 -11.71 0.34
CA ALA A 114 -2.31 -12.87 -0.53
C ALA A 114 -2.75 -12.48 -1.95
N HIS A 115 -3.73 -11.59 -2.08
CA HIS A 115 -4.14 -11.04 -3.36
C HIS A 115 -3.03 -10.23 -4.05
N MET A 116 -2.23 -9.46 -3.30
CA MET A 116 -1.13 -8.67 -3.88
C MET A 116 -0.09 -9.53 -4.62
N LYS A 117 0.05 -10.81 -4.26
CA LYS A 117 0.92 -11.75 -4.99
C LYS A 117 0.45 -12.02 -6.41
N ALA A 118 -0.84 -11.85 -6.70
CA ALA A 118 -1.37 -12.00 -8.05
C ALA A 118 -1.10 -10.78 -8.95
N HIS A 119 -0.60 -9.69 -8.37
CA HIS A 119 -0.14 -8.49 -9.11
C HIS A 119 1.38 -8.45 -9.30
N GLN A 120 2.12 -9.40 -8.70
CA GLN A 120 3.55 -9.62 -8.96
C GLN A 120 3.72 -10.38 -10.27
#